data_AF-A0A2N1V4C9-F1
#
_entry.id   AF-A0A2N1V4C9-F1
#
_cell.length_a   1.000
_cell.length_b   1.000
_cell.length_c   1.000
_cell.angle_alpha   90.00
_cell.angle_beta   90.00
_cell.angle_gamma   90.00
#
_symmetry.space_group_name_H-M   'P 1'
#
loop_
_entity.id
_entity.type
_entity.pdbx_description
1 polymer ?
#
loop_
_entity_poly.entity_id
_entity_poly.type
_entity_poly.pdbx_seq_one_letter_code
_entity_poly.pdbx_strand_id
1 'polypeptide(L)'
;MLLFSGLTKIIDPIPLINVLNTVQFFNDQVNLIIVSLLPLLEIMLGILLLSRQYLKITAATICVLFGNFLVFSIYGNIIGLENNCGCFGNLIRSDFNIIMILRNTLFFLVSIFILTHRDFFNNISQNKNLQRVLLNIPRRNNKLTYFVIILIFITSLYQLLFDDLFKLTNLYKDNNLNADYFFLLTVPLIQLIIIVFIFLRKRILFSLLGLLFITPFIISESKDFVISLQLLNKYEKYSEGINIPNKAEHSTYNKKIDKINIEKSIDLAANYIFTSILESGKFLYKRNLNPQYDTYQGEYNILRHAAALYTLAQYSKYEIEDEKIRQLLKTGYWLKSTIININHNENIRAVWSPKKNEETNFDQAKLGGSALALIALLELEKIQNGFTTLASLTSLGEFLLFMQKESGDFYSRFIPQYGGRTARDKSLFYPGQAILALVSLYEHTADIKWIDAAVKGLDYLIKSRKVSGEYPLDHWILIATNKLMVFWGKSKFEIAVDEVIFHTKQICNNFINFYEERDEDSSFYGCFSNDGKTCYTASTIEGLISALQMLPESELKDEVNKMIFEGVLFLINAQVPEGVFVGAIPNTIKPWEIVYKNEMELAGEIRIDYTQHFLNGLMNYKNMMYN
;
A
#
# COMPACT_ATOMS: atom_id res chain seq x y z
N MET A 1 -26.63 15.04 7.89
CA MET A 1 -26.01 14.12 6.92
C MET A 1 -24.97 14.79 6.05
N LEU A 2 -25.27 15.82 5.24
CA LEU A 2 -24.26 16.52 4.42
C LEU A 2 -23.04 16.99 5.24
N LEU A 3 -23.27 17.60 6.41
CA LEU A 3 -22.18 17.97 7.34
C LEU A 3 -21.33 16.77 7.77
N PHE A 4 -21.99 15.66 8.10
CA PHE A 4 -21.31 14.45 8.56
C PHE A 4 -20.52 13.79 7.42
N SER A 5 -21.10 13.71 6.22
CA SER A 5 -20.44 13.18 5.02
C SER A 5 -19.21 14.02 4.63
N GLY A 6 -19.33 15.35 4.62
CA GLY A 6 -18.20 16.22 4.31
C GLY A 6 -17.10 16.17 5.37
N LEU A 7 -17.45 16.20 6.67
CA LEU A 7 -16.45 16.13 7.74
C LEU A 7 -15.69 14.79 7.73
N THR A 8 -16.39 13.68 7.53
CA THR A 8 -15.75 12.36 7.48
C THR A 8 -14.83 12.17 6.27
N LYS A 9 -15.16 12.76 5.10
CA LYS A 9 -14.27 12.76 3.93
C LYS A 9 -13.04 13.64 4.07
N ILE A 10 -13.11 14.69 4.89
CA ILE A 10 -11.92 15.50 5.23
C ILE A 10 -10.99 14.71 6.14
N ILE A 11 -11.55 14.04 7.16
CA ILE A 11 -10.80 13.23 8.12
C ILE A 11 -10.16 12.02 7.44
N ASP A 12 -10.87 11.40 6.49
CA ASP A 12 -10.43 10.19 5.81
C ASP A 12 -10.80 10.20 4.32
N PRO A 13 -9.97 10.82 3.46
CA PRO A 13 -10.23 10.97 2.03
C PRO A 13 -9.90 9.70 1.23
N ILE A 14 -9.13 8.77 1.79
CA ILE A 14 -8.57 7.59 1.10
C ILE A 14 -9.67 6.75 0.41
N PRO A 15 -10.80 6.43 1.06
CA PRO A 15 -11.87 5.66 0.43
C PRO A 15 -12.47 6.34 -0.81
N LEU A 16 -12.60 7.67 -0.79
CA LEU A 16 -13.13 8.43 -1.93
C LEU A 16 -12.13 8.44 -3.10
N ILE A 17 -10.84 8.62 -2.81
CA ILE A 17 -9.76 8.56 -3.81
C ILE A 17 -9.75 7.19 -4.49
N ASN A 18 -9.75 6.11 -3.70
CA ASN A 18 -9.70 4.75 -4.22
C ASN A 18 -10.87 4.45 -5.16
N VAL A 19 -12.08 4.92 -4.81
CA VAL A 19 -13.27 4.73 -5.65
C VAL A 19 -13.16 5.53 -6.96
N LEU A 20 -12.75 6.79 -6.92
CA LEU A 20 -12.60 7.59 -8.14
C LEU A 20 -11.54 7.02 -9.09
N ASN A 21 -10.42 6.54 -8.54
CA ASN A 21 -9.36 5.88 -9.31
C ASN A 21 -9.81 4.53 -9.88
N THR A 22 -10.68 3.79 -9.16
CA THR A 22 -11.24 2.52 -9.66
C THR A 22 -12.18 2.74 -10.84
N VAL A 23 -12.93 3.86 -10.85
CA VAL A 23 -13.99 4.10 -11.85
C VAL A 23 -13.43 4.71 -13.15
N GLN A 24 -12.20 5.25 -13.15
CA GLN A 24 -11.48 5.82 -14.32
C GLN A 24 -12.30 6.81 -15.16
N PHE A 25 -13.31 7.45 -14.59
CA PHE A 25 -14.20 8.37 -15.33
C PHE A 25 -13.50 9.69 -15.67
N PHE A 26 -12.53 10.08 -14.86
CA PHE A 26 -11.77 11.32 -14.97
C PHE A 26 -10.28 11.05 -14.78
N ASN A 27 -9.44 11.98 -15.27
CA ASN A 27 -8.00 11.95 -15.03
C ASN A 27 -7.67 12.29 -13.57
N ASP A 28 -6.44 12.02 -13.15
CA ASP A 28 -6.01 12.18 -11.76
C ASP A 28 -6.14 13.62 -11.25
N GLN A 29 -5.92 14.60 -12.13
CA GLN A 29 -6.10 16.02 -11.80
C GLN A 29 -7.56 16.36 -11.46
N VAL A 30 -8.53 15.82 -12.20
CA VAL A 30 -9.95 16.03 -11.93
C VAL A 30 -10.41 15.23 -10.71
N ASN A 31 -9.90 14.02 -10.51
CA ASN A 31 -10.17 13.24 -9.30
C ASN A 31 -9.72 13.98 -8.04
N LEU A 32 -8.53 14.59 -8.07
CA LEU A 32 -8.02 15.46 -7.02
C LEU A 32 -8.95 16.64 -6.73
N ILE A 33 -9.39 17.34 -7.77
CA ILE A 33 -10.33 18.46 -7.63
C ILE A 33 -11.63 18.00 -6.96
N ILE A 34 -12.17 16.84 -7.35
CA ILE A 34 -13.40 16.29 -6.77
C ILE A 34 -13.18 15.96 -5.29
N VAL A 35 -12.08 15.28 -4.94
CA VAL A 35 -11.76 14.88 -3.56
C VAL A 35 -11.60 16.11 -2.66
N SER A 36 -11.00 17.19 -3.16
CA SER A 36 -10.80 18.41 -2.39
C SER A 36 -12.06 19.28 -2.27
N LEU A 37 -12.85 19.41 -3.34
CA LEU A 37 -13.98 20.36 -3.38
C LEU A 37 -15.31 19.76 -2.89
N LEU A 38 -15.55 18.46 -3.14
CA LEU A 38 -16.81 17.83 -2.80
C LEU A 38 -17.12 17.88 -1.29
N PRO A 39 -16.18 17.57 -0.37
CA PRO A 39 -16.44 17.63 1.07
C PRO A 39 -16.76 19.06 1.55
N LEU A 40 -16.07 20.06 0.99
CA LEU A 40 -16.30 21.48 1.30
C LEU A 40 -17.68 21.93 0.84
N LEU A 41 -18.10 21.50 -0.35
CA LEU A 41 -19.43 21.77 -0.89
C LEU A 41 -20.53 21.12 -0.04
N GLU A 42 -20.33 19.89 0.44
CA GLU A 42 -21.27 19.21 1.35
C GLU A 42 -21.42 19.94 2.69
N ILE A 43 -20.32 20.38 3.29
CA ILE A 43 -20.35 21.15 4.54
C ILE A 43 -21.06 22.49 4.32
N MET A 44 -20.69 23.23 3.27
CA MET A 44 -21.29 24.52 2.95
C MET A 44 -22.80 24.42 2.74
N LEU A 45 -23.26 23.45 1.93
CA LEU A 45 -24.69 23.23 1.69
C LEU A 45 -25.42 22.81 2.97
N GLY A 46 -24.78 22.00 3.84
CA GLY A 46 -25.30 21.65 5.15
C GLY A 46 -25.53 22.88 6.05
N ILE A 47 -24.55 23.79 6.12
CA ILE A 47 -24.65 25.04 6.90
C ILE A 47 -25.71 25.98 6.30
N LEU A 48 -25.78 26.11 4.98
CA LEU A 48 -26.78 26.95 4.31
C LEU A 48 -28.20 26.43 4.54
N LEU A 49 -28.38 25.11 4.55
CA LEU A 49 -29.66 24.49 4.84
C LEU A 49 -30.09 24.73 6.30
N LEU A 50 -29.16 24.61 7.26
CA LEU A 50 -29.42 24.85 8.69
C LEU A 50 -29.66 26.34 9.02
N SER A 51 -28.88 27.23 8.42
CA SER A 51 -28.99 28.69 8.58
C SER A 51 -30.16 29.30 7.81
N ARG A 52 -30.82 28.49 6.95
CA ARG A 52 -31.97 28.87 6.09
C ARG A 52 -31.66 30.03 5.14
N GLN A 53 -30.39 30.20 4.78
CA GLN A 53 -29.97 31.25 3.83
C GLN A 53 -30.02 30.72 2.40
N TYR A 54 -30.46 31.57 1.47
CA TYR A 54 -30.51 31.28 0.03
C TYR A 54 -31.21 29.95 -0.34
N LEU A 55 -32.24 29.57 0.44
CA LEU A 55 -32.89 28.25 0.41
C LEU A 55 -33.26 27.76 -1.00
N LYS A 56 -33.64 28.66 -1.92
CA LYS A 56 -33.95 28.31 -3.32
C LYS A 56 -32.76 27.69 -4.04
N ILE A 57 -31.61 28.36 -3.95
CA ILE A 57 -30.38 27.97 -4.61
C ILE A 57 -29.82 26.74 -3.89
N THR A 58 -29.77 26.77 -2.56
CA THR A 58 -29.30 25.65 -1.74
C THR A 58 -30.10 24.36 -2.02
N ALA A 59 -31.43 24.42 -2.08
CA ALA A 59 -32.27 23.25 -2.39
C ALA A 59 -32.06 22.74 -3.82
N ALA A 60 -31.90 23.64 -4.80
CA ALA A 60 -31.62 23.26 -6.18
C ALA A 60 -30.25 22.57 -6.31
N THR A 61 -29.22 23.11 -5.66
CA THR A 61 -27.86 22.52 -5.66
C THR A 61 -27.84 21.16 -4.95
N ILE A 62 -28.56 21.02 -3.82
CA ILE A 62 -28.68 19.74 -3.12
C ILE A 62 -29.40 18.70 -3.98
N CYS A 63 -30.43 19.11 -4.73
CA CYS A 63 -31.15 18.23 -5.66
C CYS A 63 -30.21 17.69 -6.76
N VAL A 64 -29.41 18.56 -7.38
CA VAL A 64 -28.40 18.16 -8.37
C VAL A 64 -27.36 17.22 -7.76
N LEU A 65 -26.87 17.55 -6.56
CA LEU A 65 -25.86 16.75 -5.86
C LEU A 65 -26.36 15.33 -5.56
N PHE A 66 -27.57 15.18 -4.99
CA PHE A 66 -28.13 13.86 -4.71
C PHE A 66 -28.53 13.11 -5.98
N GLY A 67 -28.90 13.81 -7.05
CA GLY A 67 -29.09 13.20 -8.37
C GLY A 67 -27.81 12.54 -8.88
N ASN A 68 -26.67 13.24 -8.80
CA ASN A 68 -25.37 12.68 -9.18
C ASN A 68 -24.98 11.49 -8.29
N PHE A 69 -25.20 11.57 -6.97
CA PHE A 69 -24.94 10.44 -6.07
C PHE A 69 -25.82 9.22 -6.36
N LEU A 70 -27.07 9.43 -6.78
CA LEU A 70 -27.96 8.34 -7.19
C LEU A 70 -27.45 7.68 -8.47
N VAL A 71 -27.15 8.46 -9.51
CA VAL A 71 -26.58 7.95 -10.77
C VAL A 71 -25.30 7.16 -10.51
N PHE A 72 -24.39 7.72 -9.71
CA PHE A 72 -23.13 7.08 -9.36
C PHE A 72 -23.34 5.77 -8.58
N SER A 73 -24.32 5.72 -7.67
CA SER A 73 -24.64 4.49 -6.92
C SER A 73 -25.23 3.38 -7.78
N ILE A 74 -26.06 3.73 -8.77
CA ILE A 74 -26.62 2.77 -9.74
C ILE A 74 -25.49 2.24 -10.63
N TYR A 75 -24.67 3.15 -11.15
CA TYR A 75 -23.53 2.80 -11.99
C TYR A 75 -22.57 1.83 -11.27
N GLY A 76 -22.11 2.20 -10.08
CA GLY A 76 -21.17 1.38 -9.30
C GLY A 76 -21.73 0.00 -8.93
N ASN A 77 -23.04 -0.11 -8.72
CA ASN A 77 -23.68 -1.41 -8.49
C ASN A 77 -23.74 -2.27 -9.77
N ILE A 78 -24.01 -1.67 -10.94
CA ILE A 78 -24.04 -2.36 -12.24
C ILE A 78 -22.67 -2.93 -12.60
N ILE A 79 -21.60 -2.16 -12.39
CA ILE A 79 -20.23 -2.61 -12.69
C ILE A 79 -19.60 -3.47 -11.58
N GLY A 80 -20.34 -3.71 -10.50
CA GLY A 80 -19.92 -4.60 -9.41
C GLY A 80 -18.78 -4.04 -8.55
N LEU A 81 -18.76 -2.73 -8.27
CA LEU A 81 -17.81 -2.15 -7.30
C LEU A 81 -18.11 -2.69 -5.90
N GLU A 82 -17.21 -3.49 -5.33
CA GLU A 82 -17.35 -3.99 -3.95
C GLU A 82 -16.69 -3.08 -2.90
N ASN A 83 -16.11 -1.96 -3.35
CA ASN A 83 -15.40 -0.98 -2.51
C ASN A 83 -16.38 -0.08 -1.74
N ASN A 84 -15.96 0.38 -0.56
CA ASN A 84 -16.66 1.43 0.17
C ASN A 84 -16.72 2.69 -0.70
N CYS A 85 -17.93 3.19 -0.99
CA CYS A 85 -18.17 4.37 -1.86
C CYS A 85 -17.47 5.66 -1.37
N GLY A 86 -16.92 5.66 -0.15
CA GLY A 86 -16.22 6.80 0.44
C GLY A 86 -17.15 7.92 0.89
N CYS A 87 -18.47 7.69 0.88
CA CYS A 87 -19.48 8.65 1.32
C CYS A 87 -19.30 9.12 2.77
N PHE A 88 -18.70 8.30 3.64
CA PHE A 88 -18.52 8.59 5.06
C PHE A 88 -17.12 8.23 5.58
N GLY A 89 -16.10 8.24 4.70
CA GLY A 89 -14.78 7.68 5.01
C GLY A 89 -14.87 6.20 5.43
N ASN A 90 -13.95 5.74 6.29
CA ASN A 90 -13.98 4.41 6.89
C ASN A 90 -14.87 4.31 8.15
N LEU A 91 -15.40 5.44 8.66
CA LEU A 91 -16.23 5.48 9.87
C LEU A 91 -17.57 4.76 9.70
N ILE A 92 -18.17 4.85 8.51
CA ILE A 92 -19.38 4.11 8.16
C ILE A 92 -19.20 3.51 6.76
N ARG A 93 -19.09 2.19 6.71
CA ARG A 93 -19.00 1.45 5.45
C ARG A 93 -20.28 1.64 4.63
N SER A 94 -20.13 2.15 3.41
CA SER A 94 -21.24 2.36 2.47
C SER A 94 -20.90 1.71 1.12
N ASP A 95 -21.19 0.42 1.00
CA ASP A 95 -20.91 -0.35 -0.22
C ASP A 95 -21.93 -0.08 -1.34
N PHE A 96 -21.54 -0.33 -2.60
CA PHE A 96 -22.43 -0.22 -3.77
C PHE A 96 -23.44 -1.37 -3.86
N ASN A 97 -24.40 -1.36 -2.95
CA ASN A 97 -25.49 -2.34 -2.88
C ASN A 97 -26.87 -1.69 -3.09
N ILE A 98 -27.91 -2.53 -3.17
CA ILE A 98 -29.30 -2.08 -3.35
C ILE A 98 -29.75 -1.14 -2.22
N ILE A 99 -29.23 -1.30 -1.00
CA ILE A 99 -29.54 -0.46 0.16
C ILE A 99 -29.05 0.97 -0.07
N MET A 100 -27.85 1.14 -0.65
CA MET A 100 -27.34 2.46 -1.02
C MET A 100 -28.19 3.14 -2.10
N ILE A 101 -28.63 2.39 -3.11
CA ILE A 101 -29.50 2.93 -4.16
C ILE A 101 -30.84 3.39 -3.58
N LEU A 102 -31.46 2.59 -2.71
CA LEU A 102 -32.71 2.96 -2.03
C LEU A 102 -32.54 4.21 -1.15
N ARG A 103 -31.45 4.27 -0.39
CA ARG A 103 -31.09 5.43 0.44
C ARG A 103 -30.90 6.69 -0.40
N ASN A 104 -30.14 6.61 -1.50
CA ASN A 104 -29.87 7.76 -2.37
C ASN A 104 -31.13 8.18 -3.14
N THR A 105 -31.99 7.22 -3.52
CA THR A 105 -33.31 7.49 -4.09
C THR A 105 -34.17 8.28 -3.10
N LEU A 106 -34.19 7.87 -1.83
CA LEU A 106 -34.92 8.59 -0.79
C LEU A 106 -34.41 10.03 -0.61
N PHE A 107 -33.09 10.25 -0.55
CA PHE A 107 -32.53 11.60 -0.42
C PHE A 107 -32.78 12.47 -1.65
N PHE A 108 -32.77 11.88 -2.84
CA PHE A 108 -33.12 12.57 -4.06
C PHE A 108 -34.60 12.99 -4.05
N LEU A 109 -35.52 12.09 -3.69
CA LEU A 109 -36.95 12.40 -3.56
C LEU A 109 -37.23 13.46 -2.48
N VAL A 110 -36.54 13.39 -1.33
CA VAL A 110 -36.64 14.40 -0.27
C VAL A 110 -36.14 15.76 -0.75
N SER A 111 -35.04 15.80 -1.52
CA SER A 111 -34.53 17.07 -2.06
C SER A 111 -35.45 17.67 -3.13
N ILE A 112 -36.07 16.84 -3.99
CA ILE A 112 -37.14 17.27 -4.90
C ILE A 112 -38.35 17.78 -4.11
N PHE A 113 -38.75 17.10 -3.04
CA PHE A 113 -39.87 17.52 -2.20
C PHE A 113 -39.60 18.90 -1.56
N ILE A 114 -38.40 19.12 -1.01
CA ILE A 114 -37.98 20.41 -0.46
C ILE A 114 -37.97 21.50 -1.55
N LEU A 115 -37.56 21.17 -2.77
CA LEU A 115 -37.50 22.09 -3.89
C LEU A 115 -38.90 22.49 -4.40
N THR A 116 -39.83 21.53 -4.45
CA THR A 116 -41.20 21.69 -5.01
C THR A 116 -42.22 22.20 -3.99
N HIS A 117 -42.11 21.79 -2.72
CA HIS A 117 -43.03 22.17 -1.64
C HIS A 117 -42.42 23.27 -0.75
N ARG A 118 -41.61 24.15 -1.35
CA ARG A 118 -40.91 25.22 -0.64
C ARG A 118 -41.86 26.17 0.10
N ASP A 119 -43.03 26.45 -0.49
CA ASP A 119 -44.03 27.33 0.10
C ASP A 119 -44.72 26.71 1.32
N PHE A 120 -44.85 25.37 1.35
CA PHE A 120 -45.34 24.62 2.52
C PHE A 120 -44.38 24.73 3.71
N PHE A 121 -43.07 24.60 3.49
CA PHE A 121 -42.06 24.78 4.56
C PHE A 121 -41.89 26.24 4.99
N ASN A 122 -42.04 27.19 4.07
CA ASN A 122 -42.12 28.61 4.41
C ASN A 122 -43.36 28.91 5.28
N ASN A 123 -44.50 28.28 4.99
CA ASN A 123 -45.75 28.45 5.75
C ASN A 123 -45.75 27.77 7.13
N ILE A 124 -45.17 26.56 7.27
CA ILE A 124 -44.94 25.94 8.58
C ILE A 124 -44.07 26.85 9.46
N SER A 125 -43.13 27.60 8.87
CA SER A 125 -42.27 28.53 9.60
C SER A 125 -42.98 29.76 10.16
N GLN A 126 -44.17 30.11 9.65
CA GLN A 126 -44.99 31.22 10.15
C GLN A 126 -45.98 30.78 11.24
N ASN A 127 -46.08 29.48 11.52
CA ASN A 127 -46.95 28.95 12.57
C ASN A 127 -46.35 29.18 13.97
N LYS A 128 -46.82 30.23 14.66
CA LYS A 128 -46.30 30.71 15.97
C LYS A 128 -46.27 29.64 17.06
N ASN A 129 -47.12 28.61 16.99
CA ASN A 129 -47.18 27.55 17.99
C ASN A 129 -46.03 26.53 17.88
N LEU A 130 -45.57 26.23 16.65
CA LEU A 130 -44.43 25.33 16.44
C LEU A 130 -43.08 26.00 16.75
N GLN A 131 -42.99 27.32 16.58
CA GLN A 131 -41.80 28.11 16.92
C GLN A 131 -41.48 28.11 18.43
N ARG A 132 -42.49 27.99 19.30
CA ARG A 132 -42.29 27.97 20.76
C ARG A 132 -41.72 26.64 21.28
N VAL A 133 -41.94 25.53 20.56
CA VAL A 133 -41.54 24.19 21.04
C VAL A 133 -40.11 23.83 20.62
N LEU A 134 -39.60 24.36 19.51
CA LEU A 134 -38.33 23.88 18.92
C LEU A 134 -37.07 24.69 19.24
N LEU A 135 -37.14 25.92 19.77
CA LEU A 135 -35.94 26.72 20.01
C LEU A 135 -36.09 27.65 21.22
N ASN A 136 -35.71 27.15 22.39
CA ASN A 136 -35.31 27.99 23.53
C ASN A 136 -33.80 28.30 23.45
N ILE A 137 -33.35 28.79 22.29
CA ILE A 137 -32.01 29.37 22.13
C ILE A 137 -32.21 30.86 21.81
N PRO A 138 -31.76 31.78 22.67
CA PRO A 138 -32.00 33.20 22.47
C PRO A 138 -31.29 33.69 21.21
N ARG A 139 -32.07 34.24 20.26
CA ARG A 139 -31.57 35.03 19.13
C ARG A 139 -30.98 36.34 19.67
N ARG A 140 -29.77 36.29 20.24
CA ARG A 140 -28.97 37.50 20.45
C ARG A 140 -28.15 37.76 19.19
N ASN A 141 -28.47 38.89 18.58
CA ASN A 141 -28.13 39.30 17.23
C ASN A 141 -26.70 39.82 17.11
N ASN A 142 -25.70 39.11 17.64
CA ASN A 142 -24.31 39.46 17.40
C ASN A 142 -23.81 38.71 16.18
N LYS A 143 -24.00 39.33 15.01
CA LYS A 143 -23.29 38.97 13.78
C LYS A 143 -21.78 38.82 14.04
N LEU A 144 -21.24 39.60 14.98
CA LEU A 144 -19.86 39.51 15.45
C LEU A 144 -19.55 38.18 16.18
N THR A 145 -20.49 37.61 16.94
CA THR A 145 -20.29 36.32 17.62
C THR A 145 -20.35 35.16 16.64
N TYR A 146 -21.27 35.18 15.68
CA TYR A 146 -21.26 34.20 14.58
C TYR A 146 -20.02 34.37 13.69
N PHE A 147 -19.59 35.62 13.43
CA PHE A 147 -18.35 35.91 12.72
C PHE A 147 -17.13 35.38 13.46
N VAL A 148 -17.02 35.60 14.78
CA VAL A 148 -15.92 35.10 15.60
C VAL A 148 -15.96 33.58 15.72
N ILE A 149 -17.13 32.95 15.85
CA ILE A 149 -17.25 31.48 15.88
C ILE A 149 -16.90 30.87 14.51
N ILE A 150 -17.34 31.47 13.41
CA ILE A 150 -16.99 31.03 12.05
C ILE A 150 -15.52 31.30 11.76
N LEU A 151 -14.95 32.41 12.23
CA LEU A 151 -13.54 32.74 12.06
C LEU A 151 -12.66 31.81 12.89
N ILE A 152 -13.03 31.53 14.15
CA ILE A 152 -12.40 30.52 15.01
C ILE A 152 -12.56 29.14 14.38
N PHE A 153 -13.74 28.78 13.88
CA PHE A 153 -13.94 27.50 13.21
C PHE A 153 -13.13 27.38 11.92
N ILE A 154 -13.05 28.43 11.09
CA ILE A 154 -12.24 28.46 9.88
C ILE A 154 -10.75 28.49 10.20
N THR A 155 -10.31 29.17 11.27
CA THR A 155 -8.89 29.20 11.67
C THR A 155 -8.46 27.92 12.38
N SER A 156 -9.33 27.30 13.17
CA SER A 156 -9.12 25.97 13.75
C SER A 156 -9.22 24.87 12.70
N LEU A 157 -10.13 24.99 11.73
CA LEU A 157 -10.21 24.12 10.56
C LEU A 157 -9.02 24.37 9.63
N TYR A 158 -8.51 25.60 9.52
CA TYR A 158 -7.26 25.92 8.83
C TYR A 158 -6.08 25.29 9.55
N GLN A 159 -5.99 25.31 10.88
CA GLN A 159 -4.93 24.60 11.62
C GLN A 159 -5.02 23.08 11.45
N LEU A 160 -6.22 22.49 11.56
CA LEU A 160 -6.42 21.06 11.30
C LEU A 160 -6.12 20.69 9.84
N LEU A 161 -6.62 21.49 8.90
CA LEU A 161 -6.36 21.32 7.47
C LEU A 161 -4.91 21.68 7.12
N PHE A 162 -4.19 22.51 7.87
CA PHE A 162 -2.78 22.80 7.59
C PHE A 162 -1.94 21.60 7.97
N ASP A 163 -2.21 20.97 9.11
CA ASP A 163 -1.51 19.75 9.54
C ASP A 163 -1.87 18.55 8.64
N ASP A 164 -3.14 18.41 8.24
CA ASP A 164 -3.58 17.33 7.35
C ASP A 164 -3.33 17.62 5.86
N LEU A 165 -3.34 18.89 5.40
CA LEU A 165 -2.84 19.27 4.08
C LEU A 165 -1.33 19.12 4.02
N PHE A 166 -0.58 19.42 5.07
CA PHE A 166 0.87 19.17 5.12
C PHE A 166 1.17 17.68 5.03
N LYS A 167 0.36 16.83 5.70
CA LYS A 167 0.39 15.38 5.48
C LYS A 167 -0.01 14.98 4.06
N LEU A 168 -1.01 15.62 3.44
CA LEU A 168 -1.39 15.41 2.04
C LEU A 168 -0.31 15.90 1.07
N THR A 169 0.36 17.02 1.35
CA THR A 169 1.47 17.53 0.54
C THR A 169 2.68 16.61 0.67
N ASN A 170 2.89 15.97 1.82
CA ASN A 170 3.90 14.92 2.00
C ASN A 170 3.49 13.61 1.30
N LEU A 171 2.22 13.18 1.43
CA LEU A 171 1.64 12.04 0.69
C LEU A 171 1.66 12.21 -0.84
N TYR A 172 1.65 13.45 -1.34
CA TYR A 172 1.75 13.75 -2.78
C TYR A 172 3.17 14.14 -3.23
N LYS A 173 4.05 14.60 -2.33
CA LYS A 173 5.50 14.72 -2.58
C LYS A 173 6.12 13.35 -2.84
N ASP A 174 5.65 12.33 -2.12
CA ASP A 174 5.99 10.92 -2.34
C ASP A 174 5.56 10.41 -3.74
N ASN A 175 4.83 11.20 -4.55
CA ASN A 175 4.41 10.87 -5.93
C ASN A 175 4.98 11.82 -7.01
N ASN A 176 6.02 12.61 -6.70
CA ASN A 176 6.78 13.43 -7.65
C ASN A 176 5.97 14.46 -8.46
N LEU A 177 5.06 15.18 -7.79
CA LEU A 177 4.33 16.31 -8.39
C LEU A 177 4.92 17.64 -7.90
N ASN A 178 5.29 18.51 -8.86
CA ASN A 178 6.03 19.77 -8.67
C ASN A 178 5.41 20.73 -7.64
N ALA A 179 6.21 21.71 -7.20
CA ALA A 179 5.84 22.80 -6.28
C ALA A 179 4.61 23.64 -6.71
N ASP A 180 4.09 23.45 -7.93
CA ASP A 180 2.86 24.04 -8.45
C ASP A 180 1.59 23.63 -7.65
N TYR A 181 1.64 22.53 -6.90
CA TYR A 181 0.50 21.98 -6.15
C TYR A 181 0.14 22.76 -4.88
N PHE A 182 1.12 23.36 -4.20
CA PHE A 182 0.84 24.28 -3.10
C PHE A 182 0.05 25.50 -3.64
N PHE A 183 0.35 25.95 -4.85
CA PHE A 183 -0.39 27.00 -5.54
C PHE A 183 -1.79 26.54 -5.98
N LEU A 184 -1.92 25.33 -6.54
CA LEU A 184 -3.20 24.72 -6.94
C LEU A 184 -4.17 24.43 -5.78
N LEU A 185 -3.71 24.32 -4.54
CA LEU A 185 -4.54 24.10 -3.35
C LEU A 185 -4.78 25.38 -2.53
N THR A 186 -3.80 26.28 -2.47
CA THR A 186 -3.95 27.58 -1.80
C THR A 186 -4.82 28.53 -2.62
N VAL A 187 -4.76 28.50 -3.96
CA VAL A 187 -5.56 29.37 -4.82
C VAL A 187 -7.06 29.10 -4.71
N PRO A 188 -7.58 27.85 -4.74
CA PRO A 188 -9.00 27.57 -4.51
C PRO A 188 -9.45 27.89 -3.08
N LEU A 189 -8.58 27.72 -2.08
CA LEU A 189 -8.89 28.04 -0.69
C LEU A 189 -8.94 29.57 -0.46
N ILE A 190 -8.01 30.31 -1.06
CA ILE A 190 -8.00 31.78 -1.12
C ILE A 190 -9.21 32.27 -1.93
N GLN A 191 -9.56 31.61 -3.03
CA GLN A 191 -10.77 31.89 -3.80
C GLN A 191 -12.03 31.59 -3.00
N LEU A 192 -12.07 30.52 -2.18
CA LEU A 192 -13.19 30.20 -1.30
C LEU A 192 -13.32 31.25 -0.18
N ILE A 193 -12.19 31.68 0.41
CA ILE A 193 -12.15 32.78 1.39
C ILE A 193 -12.61 34.08 0.74
N ILE A 194 -12.15 34.41 -0.48
CA ILE A 194 -12.56 35.58 -1.25
C ILE A 194 -14.03 35.50 -1.65
N ILE A 195 -14.54 34.34 -2.08
CA ILE A 195 -15.96 34.11 -2.42
C ILE A 195 -16.81 34.28 -1.16
N VAL A 196 -16.42 33.70 -0.03
CA VAL A 196 -17.07 33.91 1.27
C VAL A 196 -17.03 35.39 1.66
N PHE A 197 -15.90 36.08 1.46
CA PHE A 197 -15.73 37.51 1.75
C PHE A 197 -16.57 38.41 0.83
N ILE A 198 -16.67 38.11 -0.47
CA ILE A 198 -17.49 38.81 -1.48
C ILE A 198 -18.98 38.54 -1.23
N PHE A 199 -19.38 37.31 -0.90
CA PHE A 199 -20.77 36.95 -0.56
C PHE A 199 -21.24 37.62 0.74
N LEU A 200 -20.35 37.80 1.71
CA LEU A 200 -20.63 38.57 2.93
C LEU A 200 -20.74 40.08 2.67
N ARG A 201 -20.15 40.59 1.58
CA ARG A 201 -20.13 42.01 1.21
C ARG A 201 -21.11 42.37 0.07
N LYS A 202 -22.23 41.65 -0.07
CA LYS A 202 -23.50 42.06 -0.73
C LYS A 202 -23.47 42.80 -2.09
N ARG A 203 -22.37 42.81 -2.86
CA ARG A 203 -22.34 43.43 -4.19
C ARG A 203 -21.44 42.62 -5.12
N ILE A 204 -21.99 42.37 -6.31
CA ILE A 204 -21.40 41.72 -7.49
C ILE A 204 -21.63 40.21 -7.54
N LEU A 205 -22.83 39.85 -8.02
CA LEU A 205 -23.23 38.50 -8.36
C LEU A 205 -23.53 38.46 -9.86
N PHE A 206 -22.54 38.65 -10.75
CA PHE A 206 -22.79 38.39 -12.19
C PHE A 206 -21.58 38.06 -13.08
N SER A 207 -20.35 37.89 -12.57
CA SER A 207 -19.18 37.60 -13.44
C SER A 207 -18.37 36.34 -13.12
N LEU A 208 -18.72 35.55 -12.09
CA LEU A 208 -17.88 34.43 -11.62
C LEU A 208 -18.23 33.04 -12.18
N LEU A 209 -19.41 32.87 -12.80
CA LEU A 209 -19.73 31.63 -13.52
C LEU A 209 -18.94 31.49 -14.85
N GLY A 210 -18.38 32.58 -15.37
CA GLY A 210 -17.51 32.57 -16.56
C GLY A 210 -16.03 32.31 -16.28
N LEU A 211 -15.55 32.54 -15.05
CA LEU A 211 -14.13 32.35 -14.70
C LEU A 211 -13.78 30.90 -14.32
N LEU A 212 -14.76 30.10 -13.91
CA LEU A 212 -14.59 28.66 -13.64
C LEU A 212 -14.46 27.80 -14.91
N PHE A 213 -14.68 28.37 -16.10
CA PHE A 213 -14.62 27.64 -17.37
C PHE A 213 -13.52 28.11 -18.34
N ILE A 214 -12.73 29.14 -18.01
CA ILE A 214 -11.71 29.71 -18.93
C ILE A 214 -10.26 29.45 -18.47
N THR A 215 -10.04 28.98 -17.24
CA THR A 215 -8.69 28.76 -16.71
C THR A 215 -7.89 27.56 -17.23
N PRO A 216 -8.36 26.68 -18.15
CA PRO A 216 -7.43 25.78 -18.83
C PRO A 216 -6.51 26.47 -19.85
N PHE A 217 -6.72 27.76 -20.17
CA PHE A 217 -6.07 28.37 -21.34
C PHE A 217 -4.90 29.33 -21.04
N ILE A 218 -4.64 29.72 -19.79
CA ILE A 218 -3.60 30.74 -19.47
C ILE A 218 -2.34 30.15 -18.83
N ILE A 219 -2.36 28.91 -18.34
CA ILE A 219 -1.19 28.27 -17.71
C ILE A 219 -0.36 27.48 -18.74
N SER A 220 -0.16 28.05 -19.93
CA SER A 220 0.81 27.51 -20.91
C SER A 220 1.99 28.45 -21.19
N GLU A 221 1.98 29.68 -20.64
CA GLU A 221 3.08 30.63 -20.85
C GLU A 221 3.34 31.50 -19.61
N SER A 222 4.26 31.07 -18.74
CA SER A 222 5.12 31.99 -18.00
C SER A 222 6.29 31.25 -17.35
N LYS A 223 7.48 31.42 -17.94
CA LYS A 223 8.76 31.21 -17.26
C LYS A 223 8.98 32.35 -16.26
N ASP A 224 9.76 32.06 -15.22
CA ASP A 224 10.32 32.96 -14.20
C ASP A 224 9.48 33.18 -12.93
N PHE A 225 9.91 32.59 -11.81
CA PHE A 225 10.11 33.35 -10.56
C PHE A 225 10.98 32.61 -9.52
N VAL A 226 12.23 33.06 -9.43
CA VAL A 226 13.14 32.86 -8.29
C VAL A 226 12.79 33.91 -7.22
N ILE A 227 13.01 33.57 -5.94
CA ILE A 227 12.96 34.39 -4.70
C ILE A 227 11.86 33.94 -3.73
N SER A 228 12.23 33.11 -2.74
CA SER A 228 11.67 33.13 -1.36
C SER A 228 12.25 32.01 -0.47
N LEU A 229 13.59 31.89 -0.39
CA LEU A 229 14.29 30.88 0.42
C LEU A 229 14.94 31.45 1.70
N GLN A 230 14.46 32.57 2.22
CA GLN A 230 15.11 33.28 3.35
C GLN A 230 14.29 33.39 4.65
N LEU A 231 13.18 32.67 4.81
CA LEU A 231 12.33 32.80 6.01
C LEU A 231 12.14 31.54 6.86
N LEU A 232 12.82 30.42 6.55
CA LEU A 232 12.74 29.17 7.33
C LEU A 232 13.82 28.99 8.41
N ASN A 233 14.64 30.01 8.68
CA ASN A 233 15.73 29.96 9.67
C ASN A 233 15.35 30.50 11.07
N LYS A 234 14.10 30.31 11.53
CA LYS A 234 13.65 30.92 12.81
C LYS A 234 12.82 30.04 13.74
N TYR A 235 12.96 28.72 13.66
CA TYR A 235 12.38 27.79 14.63
C TYR A 235 13.43 26.86 15.25
N GLU A 236 14.56 27.43 15.68
CA GLU A 236 15.44 26.85 16.70
C GLU A 236 15.33 27.68 17.98
N LYS A 237 14.40 27.31 18.87
CA LYS A 237 14.46 27.64 20.31
C LYS A 237 13.21 27.09 20.97
N TYR A 238 13.26 25.84 21.43
CA TYR A 238 12.56 25.34 22.62
C TYR A 238 13.01 23.89 22.85
N SER A 239 14.21 23.74 23.41
CA SER A 239 14.68 22.47 23.95
C SER A 239 15.60 22.76 25.14
N GLU A 240 15.01 22.99 26.31
CA GLU A 240 15.73 22.94 27.57
C GLU A 240 15.02 21.94 28.50
N GLY A 241 15.77 20.91 28.91
CA GLY A 241 15.62 20.31 30.23
C GLY A 241 15.05 18.90 30.32
N ILE A 242 15.66 17.89 29.68
CA ILE A 242 15.66 16.50 30.19
C ILE A 242 17.04 15.87 29.92
N ASN A 243 17.68 15.35 30.97
CA ASN A 243 18.98 14.68 30.94
C ASN A 243 18.88 13.34 30.18
N ILE A 244 19.63 13.18 29.10
CA ILE A 244 19.85 11.92 28.37
C ILE A 244 21.33 11.53 28.55
N PRO A 245 21.67 10.26 28.88
CA PRO A 245 23.06 9.83 28.99
C PRO A 245 23.78 9.83 27.63
N ASN A 246 25.08 10.10 27.69
CA ASN A 246 25.96 10.59 26.63
C ASN A 246 26.10 9.75 25.33
N LYS A 247 26.28 10.51 24.25
CA LYS A 247 26.96 10.20 22.98
C LYS A 247 28.29 9.45 23.17
N ALA A 248 28.57 8.50 22.27
CA ALA A 248 29.92 8.00 21.98
C ALA A 248 30.20 8.03 20.47
N GLU A 249 30.80 9.16 20.06
CA GLU A 249 31.89 9.40 19.09
C GLU A 249 31.93 8.76 17.67
N HIS A 250 31.79 9.64 16.66
CA HIS A 250 31.88 9.50 15.20
C HIS A 250 33.32 9.42 14.61
N SER A 251 34.16 8.44 14.99
CA SER A 251 35.49 8.30 14.34
C SER A 251 35.82 6.90 13.78
N THR A 252 34.80 6.05 13.60
CA THR A 252 34.97 4.61 13.33
C THR A 252 34.52 4.12 11.95
N TYR A 253 34.13 4.98 11.01
CA TYR A 253 33.36 4.53 9.85
C TYR A 253 34.15 3.75 8.78
N ASN A 254 35.41 4.11 8.48
CA ASN A 254 36.28 3.23 7.67
C ASN A 254 36.77 1.97 8.42
N LYS A 255 36.42 1.80 9.70
CA LYS A 255 36.66 0.63 10.54
C LYS A 255 35.37 -0.18 10.85
N LYS A 256 34.18 0.31 10.46
CA LYS A 256 32.89 -0.28 10.84
C LYS A 256 32.50 -1.47 9.96
N ILE A 257 32.88 -1.46 8.67
CA ILE A 257 32.62 -2.59 7.76
C ILE A 257 33.44 -3.83 8.16
N ASP A 258 34.69 -3.65 8.63
CA ASP A 258 35.53 -4.74 9.17
C ASP A 258 34.97 -5.39 10.47
N LYS A 259 33.92 -4.80 11.07
CA LYS A 259 33.29 -5.29 12.33
C LYS A 259 31.84 -5.79 12.17
N ILE A 260 31.23 -5.65 11.00
CA ILE A 260 29.90 -6.19 10.75
C ILE A 260 30.06 -7.67 10.40
N ASN A 261 29.77 -8.53 11.36
CA ASN A 261 29.78 -9.97 11.12
C ASN A 261 28.47 -10.39 10.45
N ILE A 262 28.42 -10.26 9.11
CA ILE A 262 27.28 -10.65 8.27
C ILE A 262 26.88 -12.10 8.54
N GLU A 263 27.86 -13.00 8.71
CA GLU A 263 27.60 -14.42 8.99
C GLU A 263 26.88 -14.59 10.33
N LYS A 264 27.34 -13.92 11.39
CA LYS A 264 26.66 -13.92 12.68
C LYS A 264 25.23 -13.38 12.56
N SER A 265 25.01 -12.30 11.80
CA SER A 265 23.65 -11.76 11.60
C SER A 265 22.74 -12.74 10.85
N ILE A 266 23.25 -13.45 9.85
CA ILE A 266 22.56 -14.53 9.15
C ILE A 266 22.18 -15.64 10.14
N ASP A 267 23.14 -16.13 10.92
CA ASP A 267 22.93 -17.22 11.88
C ASP A 267 21.91 -16.84 12.95
N LEU A 268 21.98 -15.62 13.49
CA LEU A 268 21.01 -15.12 14.46
C LEU A 268 19.58 -15.09 13.89
N ALA A 269 19.41 -14.58 12.66
CA ALA A 269 18.11 -14.54 12.01
C ALA A 269 17.57 -15.94 11.69
N ALA A 270 18.41 -16.85 11.18
CA ALA A 270 18.02 -18.23 10.94
C ALA A 270 17.60 -18.92 12.25
N ASN A 271 18.39 -18.77 13.31
CA ASN A 271 18.09 -19.32 14.62
C ASN A 271 16.77 -18.78 15.19
N TYR A 272 16.46 -17.49 15.00
CA TYR A 272 15.16 -16.95 15.39
C TYR A 272 13.98 -17.62 14.65
N ILE A 273 14.11 -17.83 13.34
CA ILE A 273 13.06 -18.50 12.56
C ILE A 273 12.92 -19.98 13.00
N PHE A 274 14.03 -20.68 13.28
CA PHE A 274 14.00 -22.05 13.82
C PHE A 274 13.31 -22.13 15.19
N THR A 275 13.63 -21.23 16.12
CA THR A 275 12.97 -21.18 17.45
C THR A 275 11.49 -20.80 17.36
N SER A 276 11.07 -20.21 16.24
CA SER A 276 9.67 -19.93 15.95
C SER A 276 8.91 -21.16 15.45
N ILE A 277 9.54 -22.31 15.19
CA ILE A 277 8.84 -23.52 14.75
C ILE A 277 8.14 -24.20 15.94
N LEU A 278 6.82 -24.36 15.83
CA LEU A 278 5.98 -25.07 16.79
C LEU A 278 6.03 -26.58 16.59
N GLU A 279 5.57 -27.34 17.58
CA GLU A 279 5.44 -28.79 17.47
C GLU A 279 4.56 -29.24 16.30
N SER A 280 3.56 -28.44 15.94
CA SER A 280 2.71 -28.68 14.77
C SER A 280 3.43 -28.57 13.42
N GLY A 281 4.66 -28.06 13.37
CA GLY A 281 5.38 -27.69 12.15
C GLY A 281 5.05 -26.28 11.64
N LYS A 282 4.01 -25.62 12.18
CA LYS A 282 3.74 -24.20 11.91
C LYS A 282 4.77 -23.31 12.60
N PHE A 283 5.02 -22.14 12.03
CA PHE A 283 5.68 -21.05 12.75
C PHE A 283 4.75 -20.36 13.77
N LEU A 284 5.33 -19.85 14.86
CA LEU A 284 4.82 -18.70 15.59
C LEU A 284 4.80 -17.51 14.62
N TYR A 285 3.62 -17.20 14.10
CA TYR A 285 3.49 -16.35 12.91
C TYR A 285 3.78 -14.87 13.19
N LYS A 286 3.30 -14.39 14.34
CA LYS A 286 3.42 -13.01 14.82
C LYS A 286 3.80 -13.03 16.29
N ARG A 287 4.71 -12.15 16.68
CA ARG A 287 5.10 -11.84 18.05
C ARG A 287 5.20 -10.32 18.21
N ASN A 288 5.33 -9.83 19.43
CA ASN A 288 5.61 -8.42 19.68
C ASN A 288 6.77 -8.23 20.65
N LEU A 289 7.67 -7.30 20.35
CA LEU A 289 8.76 -6.88 21.25
C LEU A 289 8.22 -6.34 22.58
N ASN A 290 7.04 -5.71 22.56
CA ASN A 290 6.35 -5.30 23.77
C ASN A 290 5.40 -6.42 24.25
N PRO A 291 5.65 -7.03 25.43
CA PRO A 291 4.84 -8.13 25.94
C PRO A 291 3.35 -7.80 26.10
N GLN A 292 2.99 -6.52 26.26
CA GLN A 292 1.59 -6.10 26.35
C GLN A 292 0.80 -6.39 25.07
N TYR A 293 1.46 -6.33 23.92
CA TYR A 293 0.85 -6.55 22.61
C TYR A 293 1.09 -7.96 22.07
N ASP A 294 1.88 -8.78 22.77
CA ASP A 294 2.20 -10.17 22.40
C ASP A 294 1.06 -11.14 22.77
N THR A 295 -0.17 -10.79 22.40
CA THR A 295 -1.41 -11.52 22.76
C THR A 295 -2.11 -12.15 21.55
N TYR A 296 -1.54 -11.97 20.35
CA TYR A 296 -2.23 -12.26 19.10
C TYR A 296 -2.28 -13.76 18.76
N GLN A 297 -3.48 -14.33 18.67
CA GLN A 297 -3.71 -15.70 18.19
C GLN A 297 -4.90 -15.74 17.22
N GLY A 298 -4.65 -15.86 15.91
CA GLY A 298 -5.76 -16.00 14.94
C GLY A 298 -5.34 -16.09 13.48
N GLU A 299 -4.72 -15.04 12.93
CA GLU A 299 -4.24 -15.03 11.55
C GLU A 299 -3.04 -15.95 11.32
N TYR A 300 -3.03 -16.59 10.15
CA TYR A 300 -1.92 -17.41 9.69
C TYR A 300 -1.82 -17.41 8.16
N ASN A 301 -0.83 -16.73 7.61
CA ASN A 301 -0.65 -16.65 6.17
C ASN A 301 0.26 -17.79 5.66
N ILE A 302 -0.34 -18.76 4.96
CA ILE A 302 0.37 -19.94 4.44
C ILE A 302 1.41 -19.56 3.37
N LEU A 303 1.19 -18.48 2.62
CA LEU A 303 2.19 -17.97 1.67
C LEU A 303 3.47 -17.57 2.39
N ARG A 304 3.35 -16.89 3.55
CA ARG A 304 4.51 -16.50 4.37
C ARG A 304 5.18 -17.70 5.03
N HIS A 305 4.42 -18.72 5.41
CA HIS A 305 4.99 -20.00 5.84
C HIS A 305 5.87 -20.61 4.75
N ALA A 306 5.36 -20.71 3.52
CA ALA A 306 6.11 -21.27 2.40
C ALA A 306 7.38 -20.46 2.10
N ALA A 307 7.30 -19.12 2.16
CA ALA A 307 8.47 -18.25 2.01
C ALA A 307 9.55 -18.50 3.08
N ALA A 308 9.16 -18.56 4.36
CA ALA A 308 10.08 -18.81 5.46
C ALA A 308 10.72 -20.19 5.38
N LEU A 309 9.93 -21.21 5.01
CA LEU A 309 10.44 -22.56 4.76
C LEU A 309 11.44 -22.60 3.61
N TYR A 310 11.12 -21.93 2.49
CA TYR A 310 12.04 -21.80 1.36
C TYR A 310 13.37 -21.15 1.78
N THR A 311 13.32 -20.04 2.53
CA THR A 311 14.54 -19.37 3.00
C THR A 311 15.35 -20.22 3.99
N LEU A 312 14.70 -20.94 4.92
CA LEU A 312 15.43 -21.86 5.80
C LEU A 312 16.04 -23.05 5.05
N ALA A 313 15.39 -23.54 4.00
CA ALA A 313 15.94 -24.58 3.13
C ALA A 313 17.11 -24.05 2.28
N GLN A 314 17.14 -22.77 1.91
CA GLN A 314 18.36 -22.15 1.37
C GLN A 314 19.46 -22.07 2.42
N TYR A 315 19.13 -21.70 3.65
CA TYR A 315 20.09 -21.60 4.75
C TYR A 315 20.71 -22.96 5.11
N SER A 316 20.02 -24.08 4.93
CA SER A 316 20.61 -25.40 5.17
C SER A 316 21.72 -25.81 4.18
N LYS A 317 22.06 -24.95 3.22
CA LYS A 317 23.31 -25.08 2.44
C LYS A 317 24.55 -24.75 3.28
N TYR A 318 24.39 -24.02 4.37
CA TYR A 318 25.37 -23.94 5.45
C TYR A 318 25.29 -25.19 6.33
N GLU A 319 26.38 -25.51 7.02
CA GLU A 319 26.40 -26.63 7.96
C GLU A 319 25.46 -26.33 9.15
N ILE A 320 24.41 -27.15 9.31
CA ILE A 320 23.44 -27.02 10.39
C ILE A 320 23.20 -28.36 11.08
N GLU A 321 22.83 -28.30 12.36
CA GLU A 321 22.56 -29.48 13.19
C GLU A 321 21.41 -30.33 12.66
N ASP A 322 21.52 -31.66 12.79
CA ASP A 322 20.49 -32.63 12.37
C ASP A 322 19.09 -32.33 12.97
N GLU A 323 19.04 -31.75 14.17
CA GLU A 323 17.77 -31.36 14.79
C GLU A 323 17.07 -30.24 14.00
N LYS A 324 17.82 -29.26 13.51
CA LYS A 324 17.27 -28.18 12.66
C LYS A 324 16.79 -28.73 11.31
N ILE A 325 17.50 -29.72 10.75
CA ILE A 325 17.03 -30.44 9.56
C ILE A 325 15.69 -31.16 9.85
N ARG A 326 15.58 -31.87 10.98
CA ARG A 326 14.31 -32.51 11.38
C ARG A 326 13.17 -31.50 11.54
N GLN A 327 13.44 -30.35 12.16
CA GLN A 327 12.46 -29.26 12.29
C GLN A 327 12.02 -28.73 10.92
N LEU A 328 12.97 -28.51 10.01
CA LEU A 328 12.70 -28.05 8.65
C LEU A 328 11.77 -29.01 7.90
N LEU A 329 12.05 -30.32 7.97
CA LEU A 329 11.22 -31.36 7.35
C LEU A 329 9.84 -31.45 8.01
N LYS A 330 9.73 -31.30 9.34
CA LYS A 330 8.45 -31.22 10.08
C LYS A 330 7.59 -30.08 9.55
N THR A 331 8.19 -28.90 9.36
CA THR A 331 7.53 -27.74 8.76
C THR A 331 7.10 -28.01 7.32
N GLY A 332 7.92 -28.69 6.52
CA GLY A 332 7.56 -29.12 5.17
C GLY A 332 6.39 -30.11 5.14
N TYR A 333 6.30 -31.06 6.06
CA TYR A 333 5.15 -31.96 6.16
C TYR A 333 3.86 -31.21 6.48
N TRP A 334 3.93 -30.21 7.36
CA TRP A 334 2.79 -29.33 7.62
C TRP A 334 2.36 -28.61 6.34
N LEU A 335 3.30 -28.01 5.58
CA LEU A 335 2.98 -27.36 4.31
C LEU A 335 2.31 -28.33 3.32
N LYS A 336 2.84 -29.56 3.18
CA LYS A 336 2.25 -30.60 2.31
C LYS A 336 0.81 -30.93 2.70
N SER A 337 0.47 -30.90 3.99
CA SER A 337 -0.90 -31.14 4.46
C SER A 337 -1.91 -30.07 4.00
N THR A 338 -1.44 -28.90 3.56
CA THR A 338 -2.30 -27.82 3.04
C THR A 338 -2.60 -27.95 1.55
N ILE A 339 -1.97 -28.90 0.85
CA ILE A 339 -2.07 -29.05 -0.60
C ILE A 339 -3.25 -29.95 -0.96
N ILE A 340 -4.25 -29.40 -1.64
CA ILE A 340 -5.48 -30.12 -2.02
C ILE A 340 -5.66 -30.17 -3.54
N ASN A 341 -6.48 -31.10 -4.02
CA ASN A 341 -6.89 -31.16 -5.43
C ASN A 341 -7.85 -30.02 -5.74
N ILE A 342 -7.67 -29.40 -6.90
CA ILE A 342 -8.53 -28.33 -7.42
C ILE A 342 -9.33 -28.89 -8.60
N ASN A 343 -10.65 -28.71 -8.60
CA ASN A 343 -11.57 -29.06 -9.71
C ASN A 343 -11.69 -30.56 -10.09
N HIS A 344 -11.74 -31.48 -9.13
CA HIS A 344 -11.84 -32.94 -9.39
C HIS A 344 -10.75 -33.54 -10.29
N ASN A 345 -9.75 -32.75 -10.69
CA ASN A 345 -8.59 -33.20 -11.47
C ASN A 345 -7.45 -33.50 -10.49
N GLU A 346 -7.08 -34.77 -10.36
CA GLU A 346 -6.03 -35.21 -9.45
C GLU A 346 -4.64 -34.66 -9.82
N ASN A 347 -4.47 -34.21 -11.06
CA ASN A 347 -3.19 -33.67 -11.56
C ASN A 347 -3.01 -32.18 -11.25
N ILE A 348 -4.02 -31.47 -10.72
CA ILE A 348 -3.93 -30.04 -10.42
C ILE A 348 -4.17 -29.85 -8.92
N ARG A 349 -3.10 -29.48 -8.20
CA ARG A 349 -3.16 -29.26 -6.76
C ARG A 349 -2.66 -27.88 -6.39
N ALA A 350 -3.21 -27.32 -5.32
CA ALA A 350 -2.84 -26.00 -4.85
C ALA A 350 -2.75 -25.96 -3.34
N VAL A 351 -1.98 -24.99 -2.84
CA VAL A 351 -1.95 -24.66 -1.42
C VAL A 351 -3.28 -24.01 -1.06
N TRP A 352 -4.02 -24.66 -0.16
CA TRP A 352 -5.33 -24.21 0.28
C TRP A 352 -5.22 -23.34 1.53
N SER A 353 -5.68 -22.10 1.42
CA SER A 353 -5.81 -21.14 2.53
C SER A 353 -7.26 -21.13 3.02
N PRO A 354 -7.55 -21.69 4.22
CA PRO A 354 -8.87 -21.60 4.84
C PRO A 354 -9.17 -20.16 5.27
N LYS A 355 -10.43 -19.74 5.13
CA LYS A 355 -10.89 -18.40 5.52
C LYS A 355 -10.60 -18.06 6.98
N LYS A 356 -10.62 -19.04 7.88
CA LYS A 356 -10.37 -18.84 9.32
C LYS A 356 -8.94 -18.36 9.63
N ASN A 357 -8.01 -18.57 8.70
CA ASN A 357 -6.60 -18.21 8.88
C ASN A 357 -6.28 -16.86 8.22
N GLU A 358 -7.24 -16.24 7.53
CA GLU A 358 -6.99 -15.13 6.61
C GLU A 358 -8.08 -14.07 6.80
N GLU A 359 -7.80 -12.81 6.47
CA GLU A 359 -8.79 -11.73 6.46
C GLU A 359 -9.71 -11.82 5.23
N THR A 360 -10.31 -12.98 4.96
CA THR A 360 -11.21 -13.20 3.83
C THR A 360 -12.43 -14.00 4.25
N ASN A 361 -13.52 -13.84 3.49
CA ASN A 361 -14.77 -14.56 3.70
C ASN A 361 -14.78 -15.96 3.06
N PHE A 362 -13.77 -16.29 2.24
CA PHE A 362 -13.75 -17.50 1.42
C PHE A 362 -12.47 -18.29 1.56
N ASP A 363 -12.60 -19.61 1.50
CA ASP A 363 -11.45 -20.48 1.30
C ASP A 363 -10.92 -20.27 -0.12
N GLN A 364 -9.61 -20.25 -0.28
CA GLN A 364 -8.98 -19.88 -1.55
C GLN A 364 -7.63 -20.55 -1.73
N ALA A 365 -7.19 -20.67 -2.98
CA ALA A 365 -5.80 -20.87 -3.32
C ALA A 365 -5.22 -19.58 -3.91
N LYS A 366 -4.08 -19.12 -3.36
CA LYS A 366 -3.34 -17.96 -3.85
C LYS A 366 -2.28 -18.45 -4.84
N LEU A 367 -2.14 -17.77 -6.00
CA LEU A 367 -1.10 -18.08 -6.98
C LEU A 367 0.28 -18.09 -6.31
N GLY A 368 0.61 -16.99 -5.63
CA GLY A 368 1.87 -16.83 -4.91
C GLY A 368 2.08 -17.87 -3.81
N GLY A 369 1.02 -18.26 -3.10
CA GLY A 369 1.12 -19.27 -2.04
C GLY A 369 1.51 -20.65 -2.58
N SER A 370 0.93 -21.05 -3.71
CA SER A 370 1.26 -22.31 -4.36
C SER A 370 2.63 -22.26 -5.05
N ALA A 371 3.00 -21.11 -5.61
CA ALA A 371 4.32 -20.91 -6.21
C ALA A 371 5.45 -20.99 -5.17
N LEU A 372 5.30 -20.30 -4.03
CA LEU A 372 6.30 -20.34 -2.95
C LEU A 372 6.37 -21.73 -2.29
N ALA A 373 5.25 -22.45 -2.20
CA ALA A 373 5.28 -23.82 -1.72
C ALA A 373 6.00 -24.77 -2.67
N LEU A 374 5.82 -24.60 -3.98
CA LEU A 374 6.54 -25.38 -4.99
C LEU A 374 8.06 -25.21 -4.84
N ILE A 375 8.55 -23.97 -4.74
CA ILE A 375 10.00 -23.75 -4.57
C ILE A 375 10.51 -24.24 -3.20
N ALA A 376 9.72 -24.10 -2.12
CA ALA A 376 10.10 -24.63 -0.82
C ALA A 376 10.25 -26.16 -0.87
N LEU A 377 9.29 -26.86 -1.48
CA LEU A 377 9.32 -28.32 -1.59
C LEU A 377 10.42 -28.83 -2.54
N LEU A 378 10.75 -28.08 -3.59
CA LEU A 378 11.91 -28.37 -4.44
C LEU A 378 13.22 -28.32 -3.64
N GLU A 379 13.37 -27.35 -2.73
CA GLU A 379 14.56 -27.27 -1.88
C GLU A 379 14.60 -28.37 -0.81
N LEU A 380 13.45 -28.71 -0.21
CA LEU A 380 13.39 -29.84 0.72
C LEU A 380 13.70 -31.19 0.05
N GLU A 381 13.35 -31.37 -1.22
CA GLU A 381 13.73 -32.56 -2.01
C GLU A 381 15.24 -32.65 -2.22
N LYS A 382 15.94 -31.51 -2.35
CA LYS A 382 17.41 -31.48 -2.42
C LYS A 382 18.07 -31.85 -1.09
N ILE A 383 17.42 -31.54 0.03
CA ILE A 383 17.90 -31.85 1.39
C ILE A 383 17.65 -33.32 1.74
N GLN A 384 16.44 -33.82 1.48
CA GLN A 384 16.07 -35.20 1.70
C GLN A 384 15.41 -35.76 0.43
N ASN A 385 16.17 -36.55 -0.32
CA ASN A 385 15.66 -37.25 -1.51
C ASN A 385 14.43 -38.10 -1.15
N GLY A 386 13.37 -37.99 -1.96
CA GLY A 386 12.07 -38.63 -1.73
C GLY A 386 11.16 -37.89 -0.73
N PHE A 387 11.53 -36.70 -0.26
CA PHE A 387 10.66 -35.90 0.60
C PHE A 387 9.37 -35.48 -0.11
N THR A 388 9.46 -35.07 -1.37
CA THR A 388 8.31 -34.71 -2.21
C THR A 388 8.41 -35.40 -3.57
N THR A 389 7.39 -36.18 -3.92
CA THR A 389 7.36 -36.88 -5.21
C THR A 389 7.30 -35.89 -6.38
N LEU A 390 7.92 -36.25 -7.50
CA LEU A 390 7.84 -35.49 -8.75
C LEU A 390 6.38 -35.22 -9.18
N ALA A 391 5.48 -36.18 -8.97
CA ALA A 391 4.05 -36.00 -9.24
C ALA A 391 3.43 -34.88 -8.40
N SER A 392 3.81 -34.77 -7.11
CA SER A 392 3.31 -33.71 -6.23
C SER A 392 3.86 -32.34 -6.66
N LEU A 393 5.15 -32.25 -6.97
CA LEU A 393 5.78 -31.01 -7.49
C LEU A 393 5.14 -30.57 -8.82
N THR A 394 4.96 -31.52 -9.73
CA THR A 394 4.31 -31.32 -11.03
C THR A 394 2.87 -30.83 -10.84
N SER A 395 2.11 -31.40 -9.88
CA SER A 395 0.72 -30.99 -9.67
C SER A 395 0.54 -29.54 -9.20
N LEU A 396 1.53 -28.98 -8.47
CA LEU A 396 1.58 -27.55 -8.15
C LEU A 396 1.96 -26.72 -9.37
N GLY A 397 2.91 -27.19 -10.19
CA GLY A 397 3.26 -26.56 -11.47
C GLY A 397 2.07 -26.49 -12.43
N GLU A 398 1.31 -27.57 -12.56
CA GLU A 398 0.07 -27.62 -13.35
C GLU A 398 -0.97 -26.63 -12.84
N PHE A 399 -1.05 -26.39 -11.52
CA PHE A 399 -1.89 -25.32 -10.99
C PHE A 399 -1.42 -23.93 -11.44
N LEU A 400 -0.11 -23.66 -11.47
CA LEU A 400 0.40 -22.39 -11.99
C LEU A 400 0.06 -22.19 -13.47
N LEU A 401 0.16 -23.25 -14.29
CA LEU A 401 -0.26 -23.21 -15.70
C LEU A 401 -1.77 -23.00 -15.84
N PHE A 402 -2.58 -23.69 -15.04
CA PHE A 402 -4.03 -23.51 -15.00
C PHE A 402 -4.44 -22.07 -14.67
N MET A 403 -3.66 -21.41 -13.81
CA MET A 403 -3.83 -20.02 -13.42
C MET A 403 -3.27 -19.01 -14.43
N GLN A 404 -2.47 -19.44 -15.40
CA GLN A 404 -1.97 -18.59 -16.47
C GLN A 404 -3.06 -18.39 -17.54
N LYS A 405 -3.21 -17.14 -17.99
CA LYS A 405 -4.11 -16.76 -19.08
C LYS A 405 -3.45 -17.00 -20.43
N GLU A 406 -4.25 -17.07 -21.49
CA GLU A 406 -3.73 -17.16 -22.85
C GLU A 406 -2.81 -15.99 -23.22
N SER A 407 -3.00 -14.81 -22.63
CA SER A 407 -2.14 -13.64 -22.84
C SER A 407 -0.76 -13.76 -22.17
N GLY A 408 -0.56 -14.70 -21.25
CA GLY A 408 0.64 -14.81 -20.40
C GLY A 408 0.49 -14.22 -19.00
N ASP A 409 -0.49 -13.34 -18.78
CA ASP A 409 -0.85 -12.84 -17.44
C ASP A 409 -1.33 -13.98 -16.53
N PHE A 410 -1.36 -13.75 -15.21
CA PHE A 410 -1.86 -14.74 -14.27
C PHE A 410 -3.10 -14.24 -13.51
N TYR A 411 -4.02 -15.15 -13.22
CA TYR A 411 -5.01 -14.95 -12.18
C TYR A 411 -4.32 -14.98 -10.81
N SER A 412 -4.69 -14.08 -9.89
CA SER A 412 -4.04 -14.02 -8.57
C SER A 412 -4.57 -15.07 -7.59
N ARG A 413 -5.84 -15.46 -7.74
CA ARG A 413 -6.52 -16.33 -6.79
C ARG A 413 -7.46 -17.30 -7.50
N PHE A 414 -7.65 -18.45 -6.88
CA PHE A 414 -8.69 -19.42 -7.19
C PHE A 414 -9.66 -19.48 -6.01
N ILE A 415 -10.91 -19.13 -6.26
CA ILE A 415 -12.00 -19.06 -5.27
C ILE A 415 -13.21 -19.79 -5.86
N PRO A 416 -13.54 -21.02 -5.41
CA PRO A 416 -14.66 -21.81 -5.95
C PRO A 416 -15.98 -21.04 -5.97
N GLN A 417 -16.24 -20.25 -4.93
CA GLN A 417 -17.47 -19.47 -4.77
C GLN A 417 -17.61 -18.37 -5.84
N TYR A 418 -16.51 -17.96 -6.48
CA TYR A 418 -16.50 -17.03 -7.61
C TYR A 418 -16.30 -17.74 -8.97
N GLY A 419 -16.61 -19.04 -9.05
CA GLY A 419 -16.44 -19.82 -10.28
C GLY A 419 -15.00 -20.25 -10.54
N GLY A 420 -14.10 -20.15 -9.55
CA GLY A 420 -12.72 -20.60 -9.64
C GLY A 420 -11.73 -19.46 -9.86
N ARG A 421 -11.07 -19.43 -11.03
CA ARG A 421 -10.02 -18.44 -11.33
C ARG A 421 -10.59 -17.03 -11.32
N THR A 422 -10.03 -16.14 -10.50
CA THR A 422 -10.52 -14.75 -10.38
C THR A 422 -9.48 -13.73 -10.79
N ALA A 423 -9.94 -12.74 -11.57
CA ALA A 423 -9.17 -11.55 -11.95
C ALA A 423 -9.29 -10.40 -10.92
N ARG A 424 -10.10 -10.58 -9.87
CA ARG A 424 -10.25 -9.62 -8.77
C ARG A 424 -9.02 -9.63 -7.87
N ASP A 425 -8.75 -8.50 -7.22
CA ASP A 425 -7.68 -8.34 -6.22
C ASP A 425 -6.31 -8.81 -6.73
N LYS A 426 -5.93 -8.30 -7.90
CA LYS A 426 -4.66 -8.65 -8.55
C LYS A 426 -3.49 -8.27 -7.64
N SER A 427 -2.65 -9.25 -7.34
CA SER A 427 -1.39 -9.02 -6.62
C SER A 427 -0.29 -8.65 -7.60
N LEU A 428 0.47 -7.59 -7.29
CA LEU A 428 1.67 -7.22 -8.02
C LEU A 428 2.72 -8.35 -8.03
N PHE A 429 2.89 -9.02 -6.90
CA PHE A 429 4.03 -9.92 -6.65
C PHE A 429 3.80 -11.37 -7.10
N TYR A 430 2.54 -11.82 -7.17
CA TYR A 430 2.23 -13.23 -7.47
C TYR A 430 2.70 -13.69 -8.85
N PRO A 431 2.61 -12.89 -9.93
CA PRO A 431 3.19 -13.25 -11.23
C PRO A 431 4.70 -13.54 -11.14
N GLY A 432 5.48 -12.68 -10.48
CA GLY A 432 6.92 -12.88 -10.28
C GLY A 432 7.22 -14.17 -9.51
N GLN A 433 6.47 -14.43 -8.43
CA GLN A 433 6.60 -15.68 -7.67
C GLN A 433 6.28 -16.93 -8.52
N ALA A 434 5.23 -16.87 -9.34
CA ALA A 434 4.85 -17.97 -10.23
C ALA A 434 5.92 -18.23 -11.31
N ILE A 435 6.46 -17.18 -11.92
CA ILE A 435 7.56 -17.28 -12.90
C ILE A 435 8.77 -17.94 -12.22
N LEU A 436 9.18 -17.47 -11.03
CA LEU A 436 10.29 -18.06 -10.28
C LEU A 436 10.08 -19.55 -10.00
N ALA A 437 8.87 -19.94 -9.63
CA ALA A 437 8.53 -21.33 -9.35
C ALA A 437 8.53 -22.22 -10.60
N LEU A 438 8.03 -21.71 -11.73
CA LEU A 438 8.07 -22.40 -13.03
C LEU A 438 9.50 -22.60 -13.53
N VAL A 439 10.37 -21.59 -13.41
CA VAL A 439 11.81 -21.72 -13.74
C VAL A 439 12.50 -22.74 -12.83
N SER A 440 12.21 -22.71 -11.52
CA SER A 440 12.74 -23.70 -10.57
C SER A 440 12.29 -25.12 -10.88
N LEU A 441 11.04 -25.30 -11.32
CA LEU A 441 10.53 -26.61 -11.72
C LEU A 441 11.13 -27.08 -13.05
N TYR A 442 11.38 -26.18 -14.00
CA TYR A 442 12.15 -26.49 -15.20
C TYR A 442 13.56 -26.97 -14.86
N GLU A 443 14.28 -26.27 -13.98
CA GLU A 443 15.62 -26.68 -13.53
C GLU A 443 15.63 -28.12 -12.97
N HIS A 444 14.56 -28.50 -12.24
CA HIS A 444 14.44 -29.83 -11.66
C HIS A 444 14.01 -30.93 -12.65
N THR A 445 13.22 -30.59 -13.68
CA THR A 445 12.55 -31.59 -14.53
C THR A 445 13.00 -31.60 -15.99
N ALA A 446 13.62 -30.51 -16.45
CA ALA A 446 13.91 -30.21 -17.85
C ALA A 446 12.68 -30.24 -18.80
N ASP A 447 11.45 -30.26 -18.27
CA ASP A 447 10.24 -30.21 -19.09
C ASP A 447 9.98 -28.78 -19.59
N ILE A 448 10.04 -28.62 -20.90
CA ILE A 448 10.03 -27.32 -21.58
C ILE A 448 8.75 -26.50 -21.33
N LYS A 449 7.63 -27.15 -21.00
CA LYS A 449 6.37 -26.43 -20.78
C LYS A 449 6.47 -25.44 -19.61
N TRP A 450 7.31 -25.71 -18.62
CA TRP A 450 7.48 -24.83 -17.46
C TRP A 450 8.24 -23.56 -17.84
N ILE A 451 9.35 -23.69 -18.58
CA ILE A 451 10.13 -22.53 -19.01
C ILE A 451 9.38 -21.72 -20.07
N ASP A 452 8.64 -22.36 -20.97
CA ASP A 452 7.74 -21.69 -21.92
C ASP A 452 6.72 -20.80 -21.19
N ALA A 453 6.09 -21.32 -20.13
CA ALA A 453 5.12 -20.57 -19.35
C ALA A 453 5.77 -19.42 -18.56
N ALA A 454 6.97 -19.63 -18.01
CA ALA A 454 7.73 -18.59 -17.33
C ALA A 454 8.08 -17.43 -18.27
N VAL A 455 8.61 -17.73 -19.47
CA VAL A 455 8.95 -16.70 -20.47
C VAL A 455 7.70 -15.99 -20.96
N LYS A 456 6.60 -16.71 -21.24
CA LYS A 456 5.33 -16.08 -21.63
C LYS A 456 4.79 -15.12 -20.55
N GLY A 457 4.97 -15.47 -19.27
CA GLY A 457 4.60 -14.61 -18.15
C GLY A 457 5.46 -13.34 -18.07
N LEU A 458 6.77 -13.48 -18.22
CA LEU A 458 7.69 -12.34 -18.24
C LEU A 458 7.42 -11.42 -19.44
N ASP A 459 7.23 -11.99 -20.63
CA ASP A 459 6.92 -11.26 -21.87
C ASP A 459 5.66 -10.40 -21.71
N TYR A 460 4.59 -10.97 -21.12
CA TYR A 460 3.39 -10.21 -20.81
C TYR A 460 3.67 -9.02 -19.89
N LEU A 461 4.45 -9.22 -18.81
CA LEU A 461 4.77 -8.15 -17.85
C LEU A 461 5.60 -7.04 -18.51
N ILE A 462 6.62 -7.40 -19.30
CA ILE A 462 7.45 -6.45 -20.03
C ILE A 462 6.59 -5.62 -21.00
N LYS A 463 5.79 -6.28 -21.84
CA LYS A 463 4.94 -5.62 -22.84
C LYS A 463 3.87 -4.74 -22.19
N SER A 464 3.19 -5.23 -21.16
CA SER A 464 2.13 -4.46 -20.50
C SER A 464 2.67 -3.22 -19.79
N ARG A 465 3.82 -3.31 -19.11
CA ARG A 465 4.48 -2.18 -18.45
C ARG A 465 5.08 -1.18 -19.43
N LYS A 466 5.60 -1.65 -20.56
CA LYS A 466 6.03 -0.79 -21.68
C LYS A 466 4.87 0.00 -22.27
N VAL A 467 3.69 -0.62 -22.40
CA VAL A 467 2.47 0.04 -22.90
C VAL A 467 1.90 1.03 -21.89
N SER A 468 1.86 0.69 -20.59
CA SER A 468 1.33 1.60 -19.57
C SER A 468 2.30 2.72 -19.20
N GLY A 469 3.60 2.51 -19.37
CA GLY A 469 4.65 3.39 -18.84
C GLY A 469 4.88 3.22 -17.33
N GLU A 470 4.23 2.24 -16.69
CA GLU A 470 4.32 2.00 -15.25
C GLU A 470 5.26 0.82 -14.94
N TYR A 471 6.31 1.08 -14.17
CA TYR A 471 7.28 0.07 -13.73
C TYR A 471 7.25 -0.07 -12.20
N PRO A 472 6.26 -0.78 -11.64
CA PRO A 472 6.08 -0.86 -10.20
C PRO A 472 7.29 -1.48 -9.50
N LEU A 473 7.44 -1.16 -8.20
CA LEU A 473 8.50 -1.63 -7.30
C LEU A 473 8.34 -3.12 -6.98
N ASP A 474 8.63 -3.96 -7.98
CA ASP A 474 8.38 -5.40 -7.98
C ASP A 474 9.69 -6.16 -7.83
N HIS A 475 10.08 -6.45 -6.60
CA HIS A 475 11.30 -7.23 -6.33
C HIS A 475 11.18 -8.70 -6.79
N TRP A 476 9.98 -9.28 -6.77
CA TRP A 476 9.78 -10.68 -7.16
C TRP A 476 10.03 -10.90 -8.64
N ILE A 477 9.63 -9.97 -9.51
CA ILE A 477 9.96 -10.11 -10.93
C ILE A 477 11.46 -9.97 -11.19
N LEU A 478 12.19 -9.15 -10.43
CA LEU A 478 13.65 -9.03 -10.55
C LEU A 478 14.34 -10.35 -10.19
N ILE A 479 13.92 -10.97 -9.08
CA ILE A 479 14.41 -12.30 -8.65
C ILE A 479 14.10 -13.36 -9.71
N ALA A 480 12.86 -13.39 -10.21
CA ALA A 480 12.42 -14.37 -11.21
C ALA A 480 13.17 -14.21 -12.54
N THR A 481 13.39 -12.96 -12.97
CA THR A 481 14.10 -12.63 -14.21
C THR A 481 15.56 -13.07 -14.11
N ASN A 482 16.24 -12.76 -12.99
CA ASN A 482 17.62 -13.18 -12.78
C ASN A 482 17.77 -14.72 -12.87
N LYS A 483 16.87 -15.48 -12.22
CA LYS A 483 16.90 -16.95 -12.34
C LYS A 483 16.61 -17.42 -13.76
N LEU A 484 15.66 -16.79 -14.46
CA LEU A 484 15.32 -17.13 -15.83
C LEU A 484 16.49 -16.96 -16.80
N MET A 485 17.34 -15.94 -16.60
CA MET A 485 18.49 -15.66 -17.46
C MET A 485 19.50 -16.82 -17.51
N VAL A 486 19.60 -17.64 -16.45
CA VAL A 486 20.43 -18.86 -16.45
C VAL A 486 19.99 -19.86 -17.52
N PHE A 487 18.70 -19.88 -17.86
CA PHE A 487 18.10 -20.77 -18.85
C PHE A 487 17.64 -20.03 -20.11
N TRP A 488 18.26 -18.89 -20.40
CA TRP A 488 17.91 -18.08 -21.56
C TRP A 488 18.02 -18.87 -22.87
N GLY A 489 17.06 -18.63 -23.78
CA GLY A 489 17.01 -19.31 -25.08
C GLY A 489 16.54 -20.77 -25.05
N LYS A 490 16.12 -21.30 -23.89
CA LYS A 490 15.54 -22.65 -23.81
C LYS A 490 14.07 -22.70 -24.23
N SER A 491 13.31 -21.66 -23.92
CA SER A 491 11.90 -21.51 -24.28
C SER A 491 11.70 -21.37 -25.79
N LYS A 492 10.55 -21.82 -26.30
CA LYS A 492 10.13 -21.55 -27.69
C LYS A 492 9.63 -20.12 -27.91
N PHE A 493 9.22 -19.45 -26.85
CA PHE A 493 8.91 -18.02 -26.86
C PHE A 493 10.22 -17.24 -26.68
N GLU A 494 10.37 -16.19 -27.47
CA GLU A 494 11.55 -15.33 -27.45
C GLU A 494 11.18 -13.94 -26.94
N ILE A 495 12.02 -13.40 -26.07
CA ILE A 495 12.04 -12.00 -25.67
C ILE A 495 13.44 -11.51 -26.03
N ALA A 496 13.60 -10.27 -26.49
CA ALA A 496 14.95 -9.75 -26.70
C ALA A 496 15.64 -9.48 -25.35
N VAL A 497 16.93 -9.82 -25.22
CA VAL A 497 17.71 -9.56 -23.98
C VAL A 497 17.67 -8.08 -23.62
N ASP A 498 17.75 -7.19 -24.62
CA ASP A 498 17.69 -5.75 -24.42
C ASP A 498 16.34 -5.30 -23.83
N GLU A 499 15.24 -5.97 -24.16
CA GLU A 499 13.92 -5.67 -23.56
C GLU A 499 13.85 -6.11 -22.09
N VAL A 500 14.46 -7.24 -21.76
CA VAL A 500 14.59 -7.70 -20.36
C VAL A 500 15.46 -6.74 -19.55
N ILE A 501 16.63 -6.37 -20.08
CA ILE A 501 17.54 -5.41 -19.43
C ILE A 501 16.86 -4.05 -19.30
N PHE A 502 16.16 -3.57 -20.33
CA PHE A 502 15.42 -2.31 -20.27
C PHE A 502 14.37 -2.34 -19.16
N HIS A 503 13.55 -3.39 -19.09
CA HIS A 503 12.54 -3.54 -18.05
C HIS A 503 13.15 -3.57 -16.64
N THR A 504 14.26 -4.31 -16.44
CA THR A 504 15.03 -4.32 -15.19
C THR A 504 15.51 -2.91 -14.82
N LYS A 505 16.11 -2.18 -15.77
CA LYS A 505 16.58 -0.80 -15.55
C LYS A 505 15.45 0.13 -15.11
N GLN A 506 14.28 0.04 -15.73
CA GLN A 506 13.15 0.89 -15.36
C GLN A 506 12.65 0.64 -13.93
N ILE A 507 12.63 -0.62 -13.48
CA ILE A 507 12.26 -0.94 -12.09
C ILE A 507 13.33 -0.40 -11.12
N CYS A 508 14.62 -0.57 -11.43
CA CYS A 508 15.72 -0.02 -10.61
C CYS A 508 15.68 1.51 -10.52
N ASN A 509 15.46 2.20 -11.65
CA ASN A 509 15.29 3.65 -11.66
C ASN A 509 14.11 4.08 -10.78
N ASN A 510 13.01 3.34 -10.77
CA ASN A 510 11.91 3.63 -9.88
C ASN A 510 12.30 3.42 -8.42
N PHE A 511 13.03 2.35 -8.06
CA PHE A 511 13.55 2.22 -6.69
C PHE A 511 14.42 3.42 -6.28
N ILE A 512 15.28 3.92 -7.17
CA ILE A 512 16.10 5.12 -6.92
C ILE A 512 15.20 6.35 -6.72
N ASN A 513 14.20 6.55 -7.57
CA ASN A 513 13.30 7.71 -7.48
C ASN A 513 12.51 7.76 -6.16
N PHE A 514 12.22 6.61 -5.55
CA PHE A 514 11.56 6.51 -4.25
C PHE A 514 12.55 6.39 -3.07
N TYR A 515 13.85 6.31 -3.35
CA TYR A 515 14.88 6.25 -2.31
C TYR A 515 15.20 7.66 -1.82
N GLU A 516 14.98 7.90 -0.53
CA GLU A 516 15.36 9.14 0.11
C GLU A 516 16.77 8.97 0.71
N GLU A 517 17.75 9.68 0.15
CA GLU A 517 19.07 9.77 0.77
C GLU A 517 18.95 10.49 2.13
N ARG A 518 19.52 9.87 3.16
CA ARG A 518 19.52 10.41 4.53
C ARG A 518 20.95 10.49 5.03
N ASP A 519 21.19 11.37 6.00
CA ASP A 519 22.51 11.47 6.65
C ASP A 519 22.91 10.13 7.28
N GLU A 520 24.20 9.79 7.23
CA GLU A 520 24.75 8.55 7.80
C GLU A 520 24.46 8.37 9.30
N ASP A 521 24.25 9.49 10.00
CA ASP A 521 23.96 9.51 11.44
C ASP A 521 22.46 9.31 11.75
N SER A 522 21.62 9.28 10.73
CA SER A 522 20.18 9.01 10.86
C SER A 522 19.94 7.54 11.21
N SER A 523 18.97 7.29 12.11
CA SER A 523 18.50 5.93 12.36
C SER A 523 17.90 5.30 11.10
N PHE A 524 17.36 6.09 10.18
CA PHE A 524 16.79 5.64 8.91
C PHE A 524 17.78 5.66 7.73
N TYR A 525 19.08 5.85 7.97
CA TYR A 525 20.10 5.70 6.94
C TYR A 525 20.00 4.32 6.28
N GLY A 526 19.90 4.26 4.95
CA GLY A 526 19.70 3.01 4.19
C GLY A 526 18.25 2.50 4.14
N CYS A 527 17.30 3.14 4.80
CA CYS A 527 15.91 2.69 4.78
C CYS A 527 15.19 3.09 3.48
N PHE A 528 14.47 2.17 2.87
CA PHE A 528 13.69 2.45 1.65
C PHE A 528 12.30 3.04 1.91
N SER A 529 11.97 3.33 3.16
CA SER A 529 10.67 3.86 3.56
C SER A 529 10.81 4.97 4.59
N ASN A 530 9.94 5.96 4.52
CA ASN A 530 9.96 7.12 5.42
C ASN A 530 9.56 6.78 6.87
N ASP A 531 8.97 5.61 7.10
CA ASP A 531 8.49 5.15 8.40
C ASP A 531 9.34 4.01 8.99
N GLY A 532 10.50 3.70 8.41
CA GLY A 532 11.47 2.75 8.95
C GLY A 532 11.09 1.27 8.73
N LYS A 533 10.25 0.94 7.75
CA LYS A 533 9.80 -0.43 7.44
C LYS A 533 10.95 -1.33 7.01
N THR A 534 11.22 -2.33 7.84
CA THR A 534 12.29 -3.30 7.65
C THR A 534 11.98 -4.29 6.54
N CYS A 535 10.77 -4.84 6.51
CA CYS A 535 10.36 -5.82 5.52
C CYS A 535 10.40 -5.26 4.10
N TYR A 536 9.97 -4.01 3.93
CA TYR A 536 10.02 -3.33 2.65
C TYR A 536 11.47 -3.19 2.18
N THR A 537 12.33 -2.63 3.03
CA THR A 537 13.78 -2.50 2.78
C THR A 537 14.43 -3.84 2.45
N ALA A 538 14.18 -4.89 3.24
CA ALA A 538 14.72 -6.23 3.00
C ALA A 538 14.29 -6.82 1.66
N SER A 539 12.99 -6.74 1.35
CA SER A 539 12.47 -7.24 0.08
C SER A 539 13.01 -6.46 -1.13
N THR A 540 13.23 -5.16 -0.99
CA THR A 540 13.86 -4.32 -2.01
C THR A 540 15.31 -4.76 -2.26
N ILE A 541 16.10 -4.97 -1.21
CA ILE A 541 17.48 -5.45 -1.33
C ILE A 541 17.55 -6.80 -2.06
N GLU A 542 16.65 -7.74 -1.76
CA GLU A 542 16.59 -9.01 -2.49
C GLU A 542 16.39 -8.81 -4.01
N GLY A 543 15.49 -7.90 -4.37
CA GLY A 543 15.22 -7.53 -5.77
C GLY A 543 16.41 -6.84 -6.42
N LEU A 544 17.02 -5.87 -5.74
CA LEU A 544 18.14 -5.08 -6.26
C LEU A 544 19.40 -5.94 -6.44
N ILE A 545 19.71 -6.85 -5.51
CA ILE A 545 20.83 -7.81 -5.69
C ILE A 545 20.60 -8.67 -6.94
N SER A 546 19.36 -9.12 -7.15
CA SER A 546 19.02 -9.90 -8.36
C SER A 546 19.13 -9.06 -9.63
N ALA A 547 18.75 -7.78 -9.58
CA ALA A 547 18.91 -6.86 -10.71
C ALA A 547 20.37 -6.56 -11.02
N LEU A 548 21.21 -6.38 -10.00
CA LEU A 548 22.63 -6.04 -10.13
C LEU A 548 23.39 -7.06 -11.00
N GLN A 549 23.03 -8.34 -10.90
CA GLN A 549 23.58 -9.44 -11.71
C GLN A 549 23.25 -9.32 -13.20
N MET A 550 22.18 -8.59 -13.55
CA MET A 550 21.71 -8.39 -14.92
C MET A 550 22.05 -7.01 -15.49
N LEU A 551 22.35 -6.03 -14.64
CA LEU A 551 22.65 -4.67 -15.06
C LEU A 551 24.03 -4.60 -15.74
N PRO A 552 24.14 -3.97 -16.91
CA PRO A 552 25.44 -3.67 -17.50
C PRO A 552 26.18 -2.61 -16.68
N GLU A 553 27.51 -2.59 -16.79
CA GLU A 553 28.34 -1.53 -16.19
C GLU A 553 27.83 -0.14 -16.58
N SER A 554 27.42 0.63 -15.57
CA SER A 554 26.77 1.95 -15.73
C SER A 554 26.61 2.63 -14.37
N GLU A 555 26.41 3.95 -14.36
CA GLU A 555 26.11 4.72 -13.14
C GLU A 555 24.90 4.15 -12.38
N LEU A 556 23.90 3.63 -13.09
CA LEU A 556 22.76 2.95 -12.48
C LEU A 556 23.18 1.71 -11.67
N LYS A 557 24.14 0.94 -12.17
CA LYS A 557 24.64 -0.25 -11.48
C LYS A 557 25.39 0.15 -10.20
N ASP A 558 26.19 1.21 -10.27
CA ASP A 558 26.92 1.75 -9.12
C ASP A 558 25.96 2.27 -8.05
N GLU A 559 24.92 3.02 -8.43
CA GLU A 559 23.91 3.53 -7.51
C GLU A 559 23.11 2.40 -6.86
N VAL A 560 22.70 1.40 -7.63
CA VAL A 560 22.01 0.21 -7.10
C VAL A 560 22.91 -0.53 -6.10
N ASN A 561 24.20 -0.67 -6.38
CA ASN A 561 25.16 -1.32 -5.48
C ASN A 561 25.32 -0.53 -4.16
N LYS A 562 25.43 0.80 -4.24
CA LYS A 562 25.45 1.69 -3.07
C LYS A 562 24.18 1.53 -2.22
N MET A 563 23.01 1.60 -2.83
CA MET A 563 21.73 1.45 -2.13
C MET A 563 21.56 0.07 -1.48
N ILE A 564 22.06 -1.00 -2.11
CA ILE A 564 22.11 -2.34 -1.50
C ILE A 564 22.96 -2.31 -0.22
N PHE A 565 24.16 -1.75 -0.30
CA PHE A 565 25.07 -1.64 0.84
C PHE A 565 24.43 -0.86 2.00
N GLU A 566 23.86 0.31 1.73
CA GLU A 566 23.19 1.15 2.73
C GLU A 566 21.99 0.43 3.35
N GLY A 567 21.17 -0.22 2.54
CA GLY A 567 20.04 -1.01 3.01
C GLY A 567 20.45 -2.20 3.89
N VAL A 568 21.56 -2.87 3.58
CA VAL A 568 22.09 -3.96 4.42
C VAL A 568 22.54 -3.41 5.77
N LEU A 569 23.21 -2.25 5.81
CA LEU A 569 23.57 -1.58 7.05
C LEU A 569 22.34 -1.24 7.91
N PHE A 570 21.31 -0.65 7.28
CA PHE A 570 20.04 -0.37 7.94
C PHE A 570 19.45 -1.61 8.62
N LEU A 571 19.38 -2.72 7.89
CA LEU A 571 18.75 -3.93 8.39
C LEU A 571 19.55 -4.63 9.47
N ILE A 572 20.87 -4.63 9.38
CA ILE A 572 21.74 -5.17 10.44
C ILE A 572 21.56 -4.34 11.72
N ASN A 573 21.45 -3.02 11.61
CA ASN A 573 21.14 -2.16 12.76
C ASN A 573 19.72 -2.36 13.30
N ALA A 574 18.78 -2.80 12.46
CA ALA A 574 17.40 -3.12 12.85
C ALA A 574 17.26 -4.49 13.54
N GLN A 575 18.26 -5.38 13.41
CA GLN A 575 18.21 -6.72 13.99
C GLN A 575 18.25 -6.65 15.52
N VAL A 576 17.34 -7.39 16.17
CA VAL A 576 17.28 -7.47 17.63
C VAL A 576 18.60 -8.06 18.16
N PRO A 577 19.38 -7.32 18.96
CA PRO A 577 20.75 -7.71 19.28
C PRO A 577 20.85 -8.74 20.41
N GLU A 578 19.84 -8.83 21.28
CA GLU A 578 19.84 -9.68 22.47
C GLU A 578 18.43 -10.00 22.98
N GLY A 579 18.35 -10.87 24.00
CA GLY A 579 17.09 -11.27 24.64
C GLY A 579 16.34 -12.39 23.91
N VAL A 580 15.09 -12.60 24.29
CA VAL A 580 14.26 -13.73 23.80
C VAL A 580 13.91 -13.65 22.32
N PHE A 581 14.07 -12.47 21.71
CA PHE A 581 13.82 -12.22 20.28
C PHE A 581 15.11 -11.97 19.50
N VAL A 582 16.28 -12.31 20.05
CA VAL A 582 17.58 -12.11 19.38
C VAL A 582 17.55 -12.65 17.95
N GLY A 583 18.06 -11.86 17.01
CA GLY A 583 18.08 -12.18 15.58
C GLY A 583 16.81 -11.85 14.81
N ALA A 584 15.69 -11.56 15.49
CA ALA A 584 14.45 -11.13 14.86
C ALA A 584 14.57 -9.76 14.19
N ILE A 585 13.67 -9.49 13.24
CA ILE A 585 13.47 -8.18 12.63
C ILE A 585 12.08 -7.65 12.99
N PRO A 586 11.97 -6.49 13.68
CA PRO A 586 10.70 -5.85 13.94
C PRO A 586 10.16 -5.16 12.68
N ASN A 587 8.87 -4.84 12.64
CA ASN A 587 8.21 -4.18 11.51
C ASN A 587 8.86 -2.82 11.17
N THR A 588 9.19 -2.03 12.19
CA THR A 588 9.88 -0.75 12.03
C THR A 588 10.91 -0.52 13.14
N ILE A 589 11.86 0.38 12.89
CA ILE A 589 12.82 0.84 13.91
C ILE A 589 12.46 2.23 14.49
N LYS A 590 11.19 2.67 14.38
CA LYS A 590 10.78 4.01 14.81
C LYS A 590 11.22 4.28 16.26
N PRO A 591 11.72 5.49 16.59
CA PRO A 591 12.02 5.85 17.96
C PRO A 591 10.77 5.71 18.83
N TRP A 592 10.89 5.03 19.97
CA TRP A 592 9.81 4.78 20.92
C TRP A 592 9.11 6.05 21.43
N GLU A 593 9.70 7.22 21.21
CA GLU A 593 9.24 8.52 21.70
C GLU A 593 8.18 9.22 20.82
N ILE A 594 7.99 8.80 19.56
CA ILE A 594 7.12 9.51 18.58
C ILE A 594 5.76 8.80 18.39
N VAL A 595 5.53 7.70 19.09
CA VAL A 595 4.56 6.71 18.64
C VAL A 595 3.23 6.80 19.42
N TYR A 596 2.13 7.12 18.73
CA TYR A 596 0.78 6.96 19.28
C TYR A 596 0.51 5.48 19.63
N LYS A 597 -0.35 5.20 20.62
CA LYS A 597 -0.56 3.84 21.18
C LYS A 597 -0.74 2.71 20.13
N ASN A 598 -1.47 2.96 19.04
CA ASN A 598 -1.70 1.97 17.98
C ASN A 598 -0.48 1.79 17.04
N GLU A 599 0.37 2.79 16.90
CA GLU A 599 1.62 2.68 16.13
C GLU A 599 2.70 1.91 16.92
N MET A 600 2.61 1.86 18.26
CA MET A 600 3.59 1.14 19.10
C MET A 600 3.44 -0.37 18.96
N GLU A 601 2.19 -0.85 18.90
CA GLU A 601 1.87 -2.24 18.61
C GLU A 601 2.46 -2.65 17.25
N LEU A 602 2.25 -1.84 16.21
CA LEU A 602 2.76 -2.14 14.88
C LEU A 602 4.28 -2.05 14.80
N ALA A 603 4.93 -1.10 15.48
CA ALA A 603 6.39 -0.93 15.42
C ALA A 603 7.12 -2.16 15.97
N GLY A 604 6.71 -2.64 17.14
CA GLY A 604 7.28 -3.82 17.80
C GLY A 604 6.82 -5.16 17.23
N GLU A 605 5.92 -5.19 16.25
CA GLU A 605 5.47 -6.44 15.63
C GLU A 605 6.65 -7.15 14.96
N ILE A 606 6.88 -8.40 15.31
CA ILE A 606 7.75 -9.30 14.57
C ILE A 606 6.85 -10.30 13.86
N ARG A 607 6.89 -10.30 12.54
CA ARG A 607 6.20 -11.28 11.70
C ARG A 607 7.24 -12.14 10.99
N ILE A 608 6.92 -13.41 10.77
CA ILE A 608 7.89 -14.37 10.22
C ILE A 608 8.52 -13.93 8.90
N ASP A 609 7.77 -13.20 8.06
CA ASP A 609 8.25 -12.67 6.77
C ASP A 609 9.26 -11.53 6.92
N TYR A 610 9.26 -10.77 8.01
CA TYR A 610 10.24 -9.70 8.24
C TYR A 610 11.64 -10.28 8.37
N THR A 611 11.80 -11.24 9.28
CA THR A 611 13.07 -11.94 9.49
C THR A 611 13.44 -12.82 8.29
N GLN A 612 12.45 -13.41 7.60
CA GLN A 612 12.67 -14.19 6.38
C GLN A 612 13.28 -13.35 5.25
N HIS A 613 12.69 -12.20 4.93
CA HIS A 613 13.19 -11.32 3.87
C HIS A 613 14.59 -10.81 4.22
N PHE A 614 14.82 -10.44 5.48
CA PHE A 614 16.16 -10.08 5.98
C PHE A 614 17.18 -11.19 5.78
N LEU A 615 16.88 -12.41 6.24
CA LEU A 615 17.77 -13.56 6.12
C LEU A 615 18.10 -13.84 4.66
N ASN A 616 17.10 -13.83 3.77
CA ASN A 616 17.31 -14.07 2.34
C ASN A 616 18.17 -12.96 1.71
N GLY A 617 17.88 -11.70 2.02
CA GLY A 617 18.66 -10.54 1.56
C GLY A 617 20.13 -10.61 1.98
N LEU A 618 20.41 -10.91 3.26
CA LEU A 618 21.79 -11.01 3.76
C LEU A 618 22.54 -12.22 3.18
N MET A 619 21.90 -13.38 3.03
CA MET A 619 22.54 -14.53 2.38
C MET A 619 22.93 -14.22 0.94
N ASN A 620 22.04 -13.55 0.19
CA ASN A 620 22.32 -13.15 -1.18
C ASN A 620 23.41 -12.07 -1.25
N TYR A 621 23.41 -11.11 -0.33
CA TYR A 621 24.44 -10.09 -0.23
C TYR A 621 25.81 -10.71 0.09
N LYS A 622 25.86 -11.64 1.05
CA LYS A 622 27.07 -12.42 1.37
C LYS A 622 27.61 -13.12 0.13
N ASN A 623 26.75 -13.85 -0.59
CA ASN A 623 27.15 -14.54 -1.82
C ASN A 623 27.65 -13.58 -2.90
N MET A 624 27.09 -12.37 -3.00
CA MET A 624 27.54 -11.34 -3.93
C MET A 624 28.92 -10.79 -3.56
N MET A 625 29.27 -10.67 -2.28
CA MET A 625 30.57 -10.14 -1.85
C MET A 625 31.74 -11.12 -2.04
N TYR A 626 31.46 -12.44 -2.07
CA TYR A 626 32.48 -13.49 -2.14
C TYR A 626 32.60 -14.18 -3.51
N ASN A 627 31.74 -13.82 -4.47
CA ASN A 627 31.85 -14.22 -5.88
C ASN A 627 32.38 -13.04 -6.70
#